data_AF-A0A4Z0QH29-F1
#
_entry.id   AF-A0A4Z0QH29-F1
#
_cell.length_a   1.000
_cell.length_b   1.000
_cell.length_c   1.000
_cell.angle_alpha   90.00
_cell.angle_beta   90.00
_cell.angle_gamma   90.00
#
_symmetry.space_group_name_H-M   'P 1'
#
loop_
_entity.id
_entity.type
_entity.pdbx_description
1 polymer ?
#
loop_
_entity_poly.entity_id
_entity_poly.type
_entity_poly.pdbx_seq_one_letter_code
_entity_poly.pdbx_strand_id
1 'polypeptide(L)'
;MAATKQAEATKTGDYRAGNKAYDQILAAVQWLTANQAIDALQPLLQAEDGGIRLWAATVLLPYGTAQAEETLTALASSTSIHGFTAATMLSEWRAGRLLPMA
;
A
#
# COMPACT_ATOMS: atom_id res chain seq x y z
N MET A 1 -1.90 12.54 6.80
CA MET A 1 -1.75 11.38 5.88
C MET A 1 -1.68 10.10 6.69
N ALA A 2 -2.69 9.24 6.59
CA ALA A 2 -2.75 7.98 7.33
C ALA A 2 -1.65 7.01 6.86
N ALA A 3 -1.42 6.89 5.54
CA ALA A 3 -0.36 6.06 4.95
C ALA A 3 1.04 6.38 5.51
N THR A 4 1.45 7.66 5.54
CA THR A 4 2.73 8.07 6.12
C THR A 4 2.84 7.73 7.60
N LYS A 5 1.77 7.96 8.38
CA LYS A 5 1.75 7.61 9.81
C LYS A 5 1.86 6.11 10.03
N GLN A 6 1.17 5.32 9.21
CA GLN A 6 1.23 3.87 9.25
C GLN A 6 2.66 3.40 8.94
N ALA A 7 3.26 3.93 7.87
CA ALA A 7 4.60 3.55 7.43
C ALA A 7 5.66 3.84 8.51
N GLU A 8 5.63 5.04 9.11
CA GLU A 8 6.56 5.39 10.19
C GLU A 8 6.33 4.59 11.47
N ALA A 9 5.06 4.32 11.82
CA ALA A 9 4.71 3.48 12.96
C ALA A 9 5.23 2.04 12.81
N THR A 10 5.11 1.44 11.61
CA THR A 10 5.69 0.12 11.32
C THR A 10 7.21 0.12 11.45
N LYS A 11 7.87 1.18 10.96
CA LYS A 11 9.32 1.31 11.05
C LYS A 11 9.82 1.47 12.50
N THR A 12 9.05 2.14 13.34
CA THR A 12 9.41 2.42 14.74
C THR A 12 8.87 1.41 15.74
N GLY A 13 7.99 0.49 15.30
CA GLY A 13 7.35 -0.49 16.18
C GLY A 13 6.17 0.06 17.00
N ASP A 14 5.68 1.27 16.71
CA ASP A 14 4.48 1.84 17.36
C ASP A 14 3.20 1.23 16.78
N TYR A 15 2.88 0.00 17.20
CA TYR A 15 1.70 -0.71 16.72
C TYR A 15 0.38 0.04 17.01
N ARG A 16 0.32 0.88 18.05
CA ARG A 16 -0.91 1.62 18.38
C ARG A 16 -1.18 2.70 17.35
N ALA A 17 -0.16 3.49 17.02
CA ALA A 17 -0.26 4.48 15.95
C ALA A 17 -0.46 3.81 14.58
N GLY A 18 0.24 2.70 14.34
CA GLY A 18 0.15 1.93 13.11
C GLY A 18 -1.25 1.39 12.86
N ASN A 19 -1.85 0.74 13.84
CA ASN A 19 -3.20 0.17 13.73
C ASN A 19 -4.26 1.27 13.54
N LYS A 20 -4.17 2.36 14.31
CA LYS A 20 -5.09 3.50 14.13
C LYS A 20 -5.01 4.11 12.73
N ALA A 21 -3.80 4.20 12.17
CA ALA A 21 -3.61 4.69 10.81
C ALA A 21 -4.11 3.67 9.76
N TYR A 22 -3.91 2.38 10.01
CA TYR A 22 -4.44 1.31 9.18
C TYR A 22 -5.98 1.36 9.09
N ASP A 23 -6.68 1.55 10.21
CA ASP A 23 -8.15 1.66 10.23
C ASP A 23 -8.64 2.80 9.33
N GLN A 24 -7.92 3.93 9.30
CA GLN A 24 -8.23 5.07 8.43
C GLN A 24 -8.00 4.76 6.95
N ILE A 25 -6.92 4.02 6.64
CA ILE A 25 -6.63 3.58 5.28
C ILE A 25 -7.71 2.61 4.81
N LEU A 26 -8.05 1.62 5.64
CA LEU A 26 -9.06 0.61 5.33
C LEU A 26 -10.42 1.26 5.07
N ALA A 27 -10.86 2.18 5.94
CA ALA A 27 -12.11 2.90 5.74
C ALA A 27 -12.14 3.70 4.42
N ALA A 28 -11.03 4.32 4.03
CA ALA A 28 -10.92 5.04 2.77
C ALA A 28 -10.96 4.09 1.56
N VAL A 29 -10.24 2.96 1.62
CA VAL A 29 -10.23 1.94 0.55
C VAL A 29 -11.61 1.32 0.37
N GLN A 30 -12.27 0.96 1.47
CA GLN A 30 -13.64 0.43 1.45
C GLN A 30 -14.61 1.40 0.80
N TRP A 31 -14.53 2.69 1.16
CA TRP A 31 -15.36 3.72 0.54
C TRP A 31 -15.08 3.85 -0.95
N LEU A 32 -13.81 3.88 -1.37
CA LEU A 32 -13.44 3.98 -2.79
C LEU A 32 -13.91 2.76 -3.58
N THR A 33 -13.72 1.55 -3.05
CA THR A 33 -14.17 0.31 -3.69
C THR A 33 -15.70 0.27 -3.82
N ALA A 34 -16.43 0.62 -2.76
CA ALA A 34 -17.89 0.67 -2.78
C ALA A 34 -18.45 1.69 -3.79
N ASN A 35 -17.69 2.74 -4.09
CA ASN A 35 -18.06 3.78 -5.05
C ASN A 35 -17.36 3.63 -6.42
N GLN A 36 -16.73 2.48 -6.70
CA GLN A 36 -16.00 2.23 -7.95
C GLN A 36 -14.95 3.31 -8.30
N ALA A 37 -14.36 3.92 -7.28
CA ALA A 37 -13.45 5.05 -7.39
C ALA A 37 -12.00 4.69 -7.02
N ILE A 38 -11.65 3.41 -7.00
CA ILE A 38 -10.32 2.95 -6.55
C ILE A 38 -9.17 3.52 -7.39
N ASP A 39 -9.41 3.77 -8.68
CA ASP A 39 -8.45 4.39 -9.60
C ASP A 39 -8.06 5.82 -9.19
N ALA A 40 -8.81 6.47 -8.30
CA ALA A 40 -8.43 7.77 -7.73
C ALA A 40 -7.12 7.69 -6.93
N LEU A 41 -6.64 6.49 -6.58
CA LEU A 41 -5.34 6.28 -5.94
C LEU A 41 -4.17 6.30 -6.92
N GLN A 42 -4.38 6.20 -8.23
CA GLN A 42 -3.29 6.12 -9.22
C GLN A 42 -2.28 7.29 -9.13
N PRO A 43 -2.70 8.57 -8.96
CA PRO A 43 -1.75 9.67 -8.82
C PRO A 43 -0.81 9.52 -7.62
N LEU A 44 -1.22 8.79 -6.59
CA LEU A 44 -0.44 8.58 -5.37
C LEU A 44 0.74 7.61 -5.57
N LEU A 45 0.77 6.86 -6.68
CA LEU A 45 1.94 6.04 -7.06
C LEU A 45 3.18 6.90 -7.30
N GLN A 46 3.00 8.19 -7.62
CA GLN A 46 4.07 9.16 -7.84
C GLN A 46 4.26 10.13 -6.67
N ALA A 47 3.65 9.87 -5.51
CA ALA A 47 3.83 10.70 -4.33
C ALA A 47 5.30 10.73 -3.88
N GLU A 48 5.76 11.85 -3.31
CA GLU A 48 7.13 11.98 -2.79
C GLU A 48 7.40 10.98 -1.65
N ASP A 49 6.42 10.81 -0.75
CA ASP A 49 6.49 9.93 0.41
C ASP A 49 6.40 8.44 0.04
N GLY A 50 7.40 7.67 0.45
CA GLY A 50 7.45 6.23 0.18
C GLY A 50 6.33 5.43 0.85
N GLY A 51 5.84 5.87 2.00
CA GLY A 51 4.71 5.25 2.70
C GLY A 51 3.41 5.39 1.92
N ILE A 52 3.16 6.57 1.33
CA ILE A 52 2.02 6.79 0.43
C ILE A 52 2.12 5.88 -0.80
N ARG A 53 3.28 5.86 -1.47
CA ARG A 53 3.49 4.99 -2.65
C ARG A 53 3.26 3.53 -2.32
N LEU A 54 3.78 3.05 -1.17
CA LEU A 54 3.61 1.67 -0.72
C LEU A 54 2.13 1.29 -0.56
N TRP A 55 1.35 2.13 0.12
CA TRP A 55 -0.07 1.86 0.35
C TRP A 55 -0.90 1.97 -0.93
N ALA A 56 -0.68 3.01 -1.74
CA ALA A 56 -1.37 3.17 -3.01
C ALA A 56 -1.13 1.96 -3.93
N ALA A 57 0.13 1.54 -4.06
CA ALA A 57 0.48 0.41 -4.90
C ALA A 57 -0.04 -0.93 -4.34
N THR A 58 0.02 -1.13 -3.03
CA THR A 58 -0.53 -2.31 -2.36
C THR A 58 -2.03 -2.47 -2.62
N VAL A 59 -2.79 -1.36 -2.53
CA VAL A 59 -4.23 -1.36 -2.76
C VAL A 59 -4.56 -1.56 -4.23
N LEU A 60 -3.81 -0.95 -5.16
CA LEU A 60 -4.07 -1.03 -6.60
C LEU A 60 -3.61 -2.34 -7.24
N LEU A 61 -2.65 -3.06 -6.65
CA LEU A 61 -2.05 -4.25 -7.24
C LEU A 61 -3.09 -5.33 -7.64
N PRO A 62 -4.09 -5.68 -6.80
CA PRO A 62 -5.11 -6.68 -7.16
C PRO A 62 -6.03 -6.26 -8.32
N TYR A 63 -6.06 -4.97 -8.67
CA TYR A 63 -6.86 -4.43 -9.77
C TYR A 63 -6.09 -4.45 -11.11
N GLY A 64 -4.91 -5.08 -11.16
CA GLY A 64 -4.17 -5.31 -12.40
C GLY A 64 -3.40 -4.09 -12.92
N THR A 65 -3.08 -3.13 -12.04
CA THR A 65 -2.38 -1.91 -12.44
C THR A 65 -0.87 -2.20 -12.60
N ALA A 66 -0.36 -2.20 -13.84
CA ALA A 66 1.08 -2.38 -14.11
C ALA A 66 1.96 -1.38 -13.36
N GLN A 67 1.50 -0.14 -13.21
CA GLN A 67 2.19 0.92 -12.47
C GLN A 67 2.30 0.61 -10.97
N ALA A 68 1.32 -0.11 -10.39
CA ALA A 68 1.39 -0.54 -8.99
C ALA A 68 2.45 -1.61 -8.80
N GLU A 69 2.55 -2.59 -9.71
CA GLU A 69 3.62 -3.60 -9.68
C GLU A 69 5.01 -2.95 -9.85
N GLU A 70 5.15 -1.99 -10.77
CA GLU A 70 6.40 -1.24 -10.96
C GLU A 70 6.79 -0.47 -9.70
N THR A 71 5.83 0.23 -9.08
CA THR A 71 6.05 1.00 -7.85
C THR A 71 6.51 0.09 -6.71
N LEU A 72 5.86 -1.06 -6.52
CA LEU A 72 6.29 -2.03 -5.49
C LEU A 72 7.65 -2.65 -5.81
N THR A 73 7.95 -2.88 -7.09
CA THR A 73 9.27 -3.42 -7.50
C THR A 73 10.39 -2.43 -7.18
N ALA A 74 10.16 -1.14 -7.44
CA ALA A 74 11.10 -0.08 -7.05
C ALA A 74 11.28 0.00 -5.52
N LEU A 75 10.19 -0.05 -4.76
CA LEU A 75 10.24 -0.03 -3.29
C LEU A 75 10.94 -1.27 -2.70
N ALA A 76 10.72 -2.44 -3.30
CA ALA A 76 11.32 -3.71 -2.89
C ALA A 76 12.86 -3.73 -3.02
N SER A 77 13.45 -2.81 -3.80
CA SER A 77 14.90 -2.68 -3.91
C SER A 77 15.56 -2.09 -2.65
N SER A 78 14.77 -1.57 -1.70
CA SER A 78 15.25 -1.07 -0.41
C SER A 78 15.42 -2.21 0.60
N THR A 79 16.44 -2.11 1.46
CA THR A 79 16.63 -3.02 2.62
C THR A 79 15.79 -2.63 3.85
N SER A 80 14.90 -1.64 3.72
CA SER A 80 14.00 -1.21 4.78
C SER A 80 12.85 -2.20 5.02
N ILE A 81 12.14 -2.04 6.15
CA ILE A 81 10.91 -2.80 6.43
C ILE A 81 9.84 -2.58 5.35
N HIS A 82 9.81 -1.40 4.73
CA HIS A 82 8.91 -1.09 3.62
C HIS A 82 9.31 -1.83 2.34
N GLY A 83 10.62 -1.97 2.08
CA GLY A 83 11.11 -2.79 0.98
C GLY A 83 10.78 -4.27 1.17
N PHE A 84 10.95 -4.80 2.40
CA PHE A 84 10.49 -6.15 2.74
C PHE A 84 8.98 -6.34 2.54
N THR A 85 8.18 -5.35 2.97
CA THR A 85 6.72 -5.37 2.78
C THR A 85 6.37 -5.39 1.30
N ALA A 86 6.98 -4.52 0.49
CA ALA A 86 6.73 -4.47 -0.96
C ALA A 86 7.09 -5.79 -1.67
N ALA A 87 8.23 -6.39 -1.31
CA ALA A 87 8.64 -7.70 -1.83
C ALA A 87 7.64 -8.80 -1.47
N THR A 88 7.11 -8.78 -0.24
CA THR A 88 6.10 -9.74 0.22
C THR A 88 4.81 -9.59 -0.58
N MET A 89 4.31 -8.37 -0.78
CA MET A 89 3.10 -8.10 -1.57
C MET A 89 3.23 -8.59 -3.01
N LEU A 90 4.38 -8.35 -3.65
CA LEU A 90 4.67 -8.85 -4.99
C LEU A 90 4.70 -10.38 -5.05
N SER A 91 5.28 -11.03 -4.03
CA SER A 91 5.33 -12.49 -3.97
C SER A 91 3.94 -13.10 -3.84
N GLU A 92 3.10 -12.55 -2.96
CA GLU A 92 1.71 -13.01 -2.78
C GLU A 92 0.85 -12.75 -4.02
N TRP A 93 1.05 -11.62 -4.69
CA TRP A 93 0.37 -11.31 -5.96
C TRP A 93 0.75 -12.28 -7.07
N ARG A 94 2.06 -12.49 -7.30
CA ARG A 94 2.56 -13.41 -8.34
C ARG A 94 2.16 -14.85 -8.09
N ALA A 95 1.95 -15.23 -6.83
CA ALA A 95 1.44 -16.53 -6.46
C ALA A 95 -0.09 -16.66 -6.58
N GLY A 96 -0.80 -15.58 -6.96
CA GLY A 96 -2.26 -15.56 -7.06
C GLY A 96 -2.99 -15.64 -5.71
N ARG A 97 -2.30 -15.32 -4.60
CA ARG A 97 -2.84 -15.38 -3.23
C ARG A 97 -3.33 -14.03 -2.71
N LEU A 98 -2.89 -12.94 -3.34
CA LEU A 98 -3.29 -11.60 -2.92
C LEU A 98 -4.72 -11.27 -3.40
N LEU A 99 -5.56 -10.85 -2.45
CA LEU A 99 -6.92 -10.40 -2.71
C LEU A 99 -7.05 -8.89 -2.49
N PRO A 100 -8.03 -8.22 -3.15
CA PRO A 100 -8.37 -6.83 -2.84
C PRO A 100 -8.69 -6.64 -1.36
N MET A 101 -8.33 -5.47 -0.83
CA MET A 101 -8.73 -5.08 0.52
C MET A 101 -10.24 -4.79 0.54
N ALA A 102 -10.99 -5.57 1.31
CA ALA A 102 -12.44 -5.48 1.47
C ALA A 102 -12.84 -4.83 2.79
#